data_AF-A0A922X8Z9-F1
#
_entry.id   AF-A0A922X8Z9-F1
#
_cell.length_a   1.000
_cell.length_b   1.000
_cell.length_c   1.000
_cell.angle_alpha   90.00
_cell.angle_beta   90.00
_cell.angle_gamma   90.00
#
_symmetry.space_group_name_H-M   'P 1'
#
loop_
_entity.id
_entity.type
_entity.pdbx_description
1 polymer ?
#
loop_
_entity_poly.entity_id
_entity_poly.type
_entity_poly.pdbx_seq_one_letter_code
_entity_poly.pdbx_strand_id
1 'polypeptide(L)'
;NSSGYKVLEKLSREELKDVPGLKSQLAALEARMDYDGLFARAMEGQPVVLGYSVSERQAKGMLPAPAFTAAQLNGREVAAYEPDGYEANIARLQQAASGAGIFTALTDADGVIRSSTLLQRIGDGYYPSLSLATAAVYLKARAIFPHFEETADTLSEAELENGGLDKIVMFTPQRAIPIPVGYGLVTTVQFRGTGGPDGGAFRYVPAVDVLTGAADPAVLKGAIVLVGTTAPGLKDIRVTPVNAEYPGVEVHANLIKSILDGRFKSRPDFALAVEFFQVLGVGLALTFALAVLSPLKSIVLAGAALTGAALFNYWMYASQDIVLNGAALTLLILALFVVNVAWGYFFEVRKGQALVSRFGEYVAPELVAEMADDPGKYNMDGDSCELSVMFVDVRGFTTISEG
;
A
#
# COMPACT_ATOMS: atom_id res chain seq x y z
N ASN A 1 -12.15 2.58 -38.18
CA ASN A 1 -12.93 3.79 -38.51
C ASN A 1 -14.05 3.99 -37.52
N SER A 2 -13.71 4.67 -36.44
CA SER A 2 -14.59 5.14 -35.36
C SER A 2 -15.51 6.32 -35.74
N SER A 3 -15.39 6.87 -36.95
CA SER A 3 -16.03 8.12 -37.36
C SER A 3 -17.40 8.01 -38.01
N GLY A 4 -17.96 6.81 -38.12
CA GLY A 4 -19.22 6.59 -38.83
C GLY A 4 -19.13 6.75 -40.36
N TYR A 5 -17.94 7.01 -40.92
CA TYR A 5 -17.75 7.13 -42.37
C TYR A 5 -18.32 5.93 -43.15
N LYS A 6 -18.10 4.70 -42.65
CA LYS A 6 -18.64 3.48 -43.27
C LYS A 6 -20.16 3.45 -43.33
N VAL A 7 -20.83 4.05 -42.33
CA VAL A 7 -22.29 4.17 -42.31
C VAL A 7 -22.74 5.18 -43.37
N LEU A 8 -22.11 6.34 -43.43
CA LEU A 8 -22.39 7.35 -44.48
C LEU A 8 -22.10 6.80 -45.88
N GLU A 9 -21.04 6.01 -46.03
CA GLU A 9 -20.67 5.36 -47.28
C GLU A 9 -21.75 4.37 -47.71
N LYS A 10 -22.23 3.54 -46.79
CA LYS A 10 -23.34 2.62 -47.04
C LYS A 10 -24.61 3.38 -47.44
N LEU A 11 -25.01 4.39 -46.67
CA LEU A 11 -26.18 5.22 -46.97
C LEU A 11 -26.08 5.88 -48.35
N SER A 12 -24.88 6.37 -48.73
CA SER A 12 -24.66 6.97 -50.06
C SER A 12 -24.77 5.99 -51.22
N ARG A 13 -24.64 4.69 -50.96
CA ARG A 13 -24.75 3.61 -51.96
C ARG A 13 -26.17 3.04 -52.05
N GLU A 14 -26.90 3.03 -50.94
CA GLU A 14 -28.22 2.42 -50.81
C GLU A 14 -29.34 3.50 -50.78
N GLU A 15 -29.66 4.04 -49.60
CA GLU A 15 -30.84 4.88 -49.37
C GLU A 15 -30.74 6.29 -49.98
N LEU A 16 -29.53 6.84 -50.06
CA LEU A 16 -29.24 8.19 -50.56
C LEU A 16 -28.54 8.16 -51.93
N LYS A 17 -28.66 7.06 -52.67
CA LYS A 17 -27.98 6.87 -53.97
C LYS A 17 -28.32 7.93 -55.02
N ASP A 18 -29.52 8.51 -54.93
CA ASP A 18 -30.06 9.47 -55.91
C ASP A 18 -29.72 10.93 -55.56
N VAL A 19 -29.07 11.19 -54.42
CA VAL A 19 -28.66 12.54 -54.01
C VAL A 19 -27.45 13.00 -54.84
N PRO A 20 -27.59 14.03 -55.70
CA PRO A 20 -26.51 14.47 -56.57
C PRO A 20 -25.30 14.95 -55.79
N GLY A 21 -24.10 14.51 -56.18
CA GLY A 21 -22.83 14.97 -55.59
C GLY A 21 -22.51 14.41 -54.19
N LEU A 22 -23.40 13.64 -53.56
CA LEU A 22 -23.15 13.08 -52.22
C LEU A 22 -21.91 12.18 -52.18
N LYS A 23 -21.75 11.29 -53.17
CA LYS A 23 -20.61 10.36 -53.23
C LYS A 23 -19.26 11.09 -53.36
N SER A 24 -19.19 12.15 -54.16
CA SER A 24 -17.95 12.92 -54.33
C SER A 24 -17.63 13.76 -53.10
N GLN A 25 -18.63 14.36 -52.46
CA GLN A 25 -18.46 15.08 -51.20
C GLN A 25 -18.02 14.14 -50.07
N LEU A 26 -18.61 12.95 -49.99
CA LEU A 26 -18.24 11.96 -48.99
C LEU A 26 -16.80 11.47 -49.19
N ALA A 27 -16.40 11.17 -50.43
CA ALA A 27 -15.01 10.81 -50.74
C ALA A 27 -14.02 11.91 -50.32
N ALA A 28 -14.38 13.20 -50.46
CA ALA A 28 -13.56 14.32 -50.00
C ALA A 28 -13.45 14.40 -48.46
N LEU A 29 -14.44 13.87 -47.73
CA LEU A 29 -14.46 13.83 -46.27
C LEU A 29 -13.74 12.62 -45.68
N GLU A 30 -13.47 11.57 -46.47
CA GLU A 30 -12.87 10.32 -46.00
C GLU A 30 -11.61 10.54 -45.16
N ALA A 31 -10.67 11.34 -45.68
CA ALA A 31 -9.41 11.63 -45.01
C ALA A 31 -9.58 12.41 -43.70
N ARG A 32 -10.59 13.30 -43.63
CA ARG A 32 -10.90 14.11 -42.44
C ARG A 32 -11.68 13.31 -41.39
N MET A 33 -12.44 12.32 -41.83
CA MET A 33 -13.19 11.42 -40.98
C MET A 33 -12.36 10.18 -40.59
N ASP A 34 -11.15 9.98 -41.10
CA ASP A 34 -10.28 8.89 -40.65
C ASP A 34 -9.64 9.23 -39.29
N TYR A 35 -10.43 9.29 -38.21
CA TYR A 35 -9.96 9.69 -36.88
C TYR A 35 -8.87 8.77 -36.34
N ASP A 36 -9.00 7.45 -36.53
CA ASP A 36 -7.98 6.48 -36.13
C ASP A 36 -6.67 6.74 -36.90
N GLY A 37 -6.76 7.11 -38.18
CA GLY A 37 -5.60 7.46 -39.00
C GLY A 37 -5.00 8.81 -38.70
N LEU A 38 -5.82 9.81 -38.39
CA LEU A 38 -5.35 11.13 -37.95
C LEU A 38 -4.59 11.00 -36.64
N PHE A 39 -5.11 10.21 -35.70
CA PHE A 39 -4.45 9.95 -34.43
C PHE A 39 -3.16 9.14 -34.62
N ALA A 40 -3.17 8.09 -35.45
CA ALA A 40 -1.96 7.34 -35.80
C ALA A 40 -0.87 8.25 -36.39
N ARG A 41 -1.21 9.09 -37.38
CA ARG A 41 -0.26 10.04 -38.00
C ARG A 41 0.28 11.07 -37.02
N ALA A 42 -0.51 11.50 -36.04
CA ALA A 42 -0.05 12.43 -35.01
C ALA A 42 0.96 11.81 -34.03
N MET A 43 0.89 10.49 -33.83
CA MET A 43 1.83 9.74 -32.96
C MET A 43 3.09 9.30 -33.70
N GLU A 44 3.03 9.16 -35.03
CA GLU A 44 4.13 8.63 -35.83
C GLU A 44 5.42 9.45 -35.65
N GLY A 45 6.50 8.78 -35.27
CA GLY A 45 7.79 9.42 -34.98
C GLY A 45 7.86 10.19 -33.65
N GLN A 46 6.78 10.21 -32.87
CA GLN A 46 6.71 10.83 -31.54
C GLN A 46 6.86 9.77 -30.43
N PRO A 47 7.44 10.12 -29.26
CA PRO A 47 7.64 9.20 -28.13
C PRO A 47 6.33 8.95 -27.36
N VAL A 48 5.29 8.48 -28.06
CA VAL A 48 3.96 8.21 -27.49
C VAL A 48 3.87 6.76 -27.03
N VAL A 49 3.41 6.56 -25.80
CA VAL A 49 3.13 5.24 -25.23
C VAL A 49 1.63 5.11 -25.01
N LEU A 50 1.03 4.06 -25.56
CA LEU A 50 -0.40 3.78 -25.39
C LEU A 50 -0.65 2.86 -24.19
N GLY A 51 -1.78 3.07 -23.53
CA GLY A 51 -2.27 2.18 -22.49
C GLY A 51 -3.08 1.03 -23.08
N TYR A 52 -3.01 -0.14 -22.48
CA TYR A 52 -3.99 -1.20 -22.68
C TYR A 52 -4.32 -1.93 -21.37
N SER A 53 -5.45 -2.63 -21.34
CA SER A 53 -5.88 -3.40 -20.18
C SER A 53 -5.78 -4.90 -20.44
N VAL A 54 -5.60 -5.67 -19.37
CA VAL A 54 -5.76 -7.12 -19.38
C VAL A 54 -7.21 -7.51 -19.09
N SER A 55 -7.61 -8.70 -19.49
CA SER A 55 -9.01 -9.16 -19.44
C SER A 55 -9.08 -10.64 -19.18
N GLU A 56 -9.98 -11.09 -18.30
CA GLU A 56 -10.14 -12.52 -17.98
C GLU A 56 -10.98 -13.29 -19.02
N ARG A 57 -11.48 -12.62 -20.07
CA ARG A 57 -12.52 -13.22 -20.95
C ARG A 57 -12.27 -13.07 -22.44
N GLN A 58 -11.38 -12.18 -22.85
CA GLN A 58 -11.18 -11.88 -24.26
C GLN A 58 -9.74 -11.46 -24.56
N ALA A 59 -9.27 -11.84 -25.75
CA ALA A 59 -8.06 -11.32 -26.36
C ALA A 59 -8.44 -10.52 -27.61
N LYS A 60 -8.24 -9.21 -27.57
CA LYS A 60 -8.57 -8.27 -28.66
C LYS A 60 -7.45 -7.26 -28.86
N GLY A 61 -7.24 -6.86 -30.12
CA GLY A 61 -6.22 -5.89 -30.49
C GLY A 61 -4.86 -6.55 -30.78
N MET A 62 -3.82 -5.72 -30.83
CA MET A 62 -2.44 -6.10 -31.09
C MET A 62 -1.60 -5.70 -29.88
N LEU A 63 -0.93 -6.68 -29.26
CA LEU A 63 0.03 -6.42 -28.20
C LEU A 63 1.30 -5.73 -28.77
N PRO A 64 2.02 -4.93 -27.97
CA PRO A 64 3.34 -4.46 -28.34
C PRO A 64 4.33 -5.63 -28.41
N ALA A 65 5.59 -5.37 -28.78
CA ALA A 65 6.64 -6.35 -28.57
C ALA A 65 6.83 -6.60 -27.05
N PRO A 66 7.03 -7.86 -26.61
CA PRO A 66 7.31 -8.14 -25.20
C PRO A 66 8.69 -7.59 -24.81
N ALA A 67 8.87 -7.27 -23.53
CA ALA A 67 10.16 -6.90 -22.96
C ALA A 67 11.16 -8.06 -23.07
N PHE A 68 10.69 -9.27 -22.78
CA PHE A 68 11.38 -10.53 -22.98
C PHE A 68 10.38 -11.69 -23.04
N THR A 69 10.84 -12.86 -23.45
CA THR A 69 10.03 -14.09 -23.51
C THR A 69 10.53 -15.14 -22.51
N ALA A 70 9.67 -16.10 -22.19
CA ALA A 70 10.01 -17.23 -21.32
C ALA A 70 11.22 -18.03 -21.87
N ALA A 71 11.34 -18.15 -23.20
CA ALA A 71 12.49 -18.80 -23.84
C ALA A 71 13.82 -18.09 -23.53
N GLN A 72 13.81 -16.76 -23.39
CA GLN A 72 15.02 -15.99 -23.05
C GLN A 72 15.47 -16.18 -21.60
N LEU A 73 14.61 -16.72 -20.73
CA LEU A 73 14.96 -17.02 -19.34
C LEU A 73 15.85 -18.27 -19.19
N ASN A 74 16.11 -19.00 -20.29
CA ASN A 74 16.99 -20.18 -20.32
C ASN A 74 16.65 -21.22 -19.23
N GLY A 75 15.36 -21.48 -19.02
CA GLY A 75 14.86 -22.46 -18.05
C GLY A 75 14.66 -21.92 -16.63
N ARG A 76 14.97 -20.64 -16.36
CA ARG A 76 14.56 -19.99 -15.12
C ARG A 76 13.07 -19.61 -15.18
N GLU A 77 12.35 -19.85 -14.11
CA GLU A 77 10.97 -19.37 -13.97
C GLU A 77 10.96 -18.02 -13.27
N VAL A 78 10.15 -17.10 -13.78
CA VAL A 78 9.92 -15.79 -13.17
C VAL A 78 8.43 -15.70 -12.86
N ALA A 79 8.09 -15.72 -11.58
CA ALA A 79 6.71 -15.54 -11.16
C ALA A 79 6.21 -14.16 -11.61
N ALA A 80 5.10 -14.15 -12.35
CA ALA A 80 4.43 -12.94 -12.80
C ALA A 80 2.91 -13.16 -12.74
N TYR A 81 2.15 -12.06 -12.68
CA TYR A 81 0.71 -12.15 -12.87
C TYR A 81 0.41 -12.55 -14.33
N GLU A 82 -0.41 -13.58 -14.51
CA GLU A 82 -0.78 -14.19 -15.80
C GLU A 82 -2.29 -14.02 -16.04
N PRO A 83 -2.72 -12.94 -16.72
CA PRO A 83 -4.13 -12.79 -17.08
C PRO A 83 -4.51 -13.71 -18.26
N ASP A 84 -5.76 -14.18 -18.29
CA ASP A 84 -6.27 -15.07 -19.34
C ASP A 84 -6.38 -14.40 -20.72
N GLY A 85 -6.32 -13.07 -20.79
CA GLY A 85 -6.54 -12.29 -22.01
C GLY A 85 -6.21 -10.81 -21.88
N TYR A 86 -6.54 -10.05 -22.93
CA TYR A 86 -6.19 -8.64 -23.06
C TYR A 86 -7.12 -7.85 -23.98
N GLU A 87 -7.18 -6.55 -23.76
CA GLU A 87 -7.86 -5.56 -24.59
C GLU A 87 -6.83 -4.51 -25.01
N ALA A 88 -6.07 -4.86 -26.06
CA ALA A 88 -4.98 -4.06 -26.61
C ALA A 88 -5.44 -3.09 -27.70
N ASN A 89 -4.51 -2.23 -28.09
CA ASN A 89 -4.73 -1.25 -29.15
C ASN A 89 -5.02 -1.93 -30.50
N ILE A 90 -5.78 -1.27 -31.36
CA ILE A 90 -5.89 -1.71 -32.75
C ILE A 90 -4.53 -1.62 -33.45
N ALA A 91 -4.26 -2.53 -34.39
CA ALA A 91 -2.97 -2.66 -35.06
C ALA A 91 -2.40 -1.32 -35.57
N ARG A 92 -3.24 -0.49 -36.20
CA ARG A 92 -2.84 0.80 -36.75
C ARG A 92 -2.32 1.78 -35.69
N LEU A 93 -2.92 1.82 -34.50
CA LEU A 93 -2.46 2.68 -33.41
C LEU A 93 -1.24 2.09 -32.73
N GLN A 94 -1.23 0.76 -32.53
CA GLN A 94 -0.11 0.05 -31.91
C GLN A 94 1.19 0.21 -32.71
N GLN A 95 1.10 0.17 -34.04
CA GLN A 95 2.24 0.31 -34.94
C GLN A 95 2.75 1.75 -35.04
N ALA A 96 1.88 2.75 -34.84
CA ALA A 96 2.26 4.16 -34.89
C ALA A 96 2.87 4.66 -33.56
N ALA A 97 2.53 4.02 -32.44
CA ALA A 97 3.06 4.37 -31.13
C ALA A 97 4.50 3.87 -30.94
N SER A 98 5.28 4.59 -30.12
CA SER A 98 6.65 4.17 -29.73
C SER A 98 6.66 3.00 -28.75
N GLY A 99 5.53 2.74 -28.07
CA GLY A 99 5.36 1.62 -27.16
C GLY A 99 3.92 1.51 -26.67
N ALA A 100 3.66 0.46 -25.91
CA ALA A 100 2.42 0.34 -25.14
C ALA A 100 2.69 -0.39 -23.82
N GLY A 101 1.85 -0.13 -22.81
CA GLY A 101 1.96 -0.78 -21.52
C GLY A 101 0.62 -0.99 -20.81
N ILE A 102 0.63 -1.94 -19.89
CA ILE A 102 -0.56 -2.36 -19.13
C ILE A 102 -0.89 -1.33 -18.05
N PHE A 103 -2.15 -0.87 -17.99
CA PHE A 103 -2.62 0.03 -16.92
C PHE A 103 -3.60 -0.62 -15.93
N THR A 104 -3.94 -1.90 -16.10
CA THR A 104 -4.81 -2.60 -15.16
C THR A 104 -4.17 -2.60 -13.76
N ALA A 105 -4.86 -1.95 -12.83
CA ALA A 105 -4.46 -1.92 -11.43
C ALA A 105 -4.77 -3.25 -10.75
N LEU A 106 -3.81 -3.77 -10.00
CA LEU A 106 -4.04 -4.79 -8.99
C LEU A 106 -4.27 -4.09 -7.66
N THR A 107 -5.24 -4.57 -6.90
CA THR A 107 -5.55 -4.08 -5.55
C THR A 107 -5.21 -5.16 -4.54
N ASP A 108 -4.80 -4.75 -3.35
CA ASP A 108 -4.69 -5.65 -2.21
C ASP A 108 -6.08 -6.21 -1.84
N ALA A 109 -6.12 -7.21 -0.96
CA ALA A 109 -7.37 -7.87 -0.55
C ALA A 109 -8.41 -6.91 0.07
N ASP A 110 -7.97 -5.76 0.58
CA ASP A 110 -8.82 -4.68 1.11
C ASP A 110 -9.23 -3.64 0.07
N GLY A 111 -8.88 -3.82 -1.20
CA GLY A 111 -9.20 -2.92 -2.31
C GLY A 111 -8.29 -1.69 -2.42
N VAL A 112 -7.26 -1.58 -1.58
CA VAL A 112 -6.32 -0.44 -1.57
C VAL A 112 -5.15 -0.72 -2.52
N ILE A 113 -4.73 0.30 -3.28
CA ILE A 113 -3.53 0.22 -4.11
C ILE A 113 -2.31 0.63 -3.29
N ARG A 114 -1.45 -0.33 -2.97
CA ARG A 114 -0.14 -0.10 -2.33
C ARG A 114 1.03 -0.43 -3.26
N SER A 115 0.82 -1.36 -4.18
CA SER A 115 1.82 -1.86 -5.12
C SER A 115 1.27 -1.90 -6.55
N SER A 116 2.14 -2.07 -7.53
CA SER A 116 1.78 -2.21 -8.93
C SER A 116 2.73 -3.21 -9.61
N THR A 117 2.22 -4.01 -10.53
CA THR A 117 3.04 -4.86 -11.39
C THR A 117 3.83 -4.00 -12.38
N LEU A 118 5.12 -4.30 -12.52
CA LEU A 118 5.96 -3.68 -13.54
C LEU A 118 5.93 -4.46 -14.84
N LEU A 119 5.73 -5.78 -14.75
CA LEU A 119 5.63 -6.69 -15.88
C LEU A 119 4.52 -7.71 -15.58
N GLN A 120 3.78 -8.10 -16.61
CA GLN A 120 2.81 -9.20 -16.55
C GLN A 120 3.08 -10.16 -17.71
N ARG A 121 2.78 -11.44 -17.53
CA ARG A 121 3.05 -12.46 -18.55
C ARG A 121 1.77 -12.80 -19.30
N ILE A 122 1.80 -12.67 -20.62
CA ILE A 122 0.68 -13.05 -21.50
C ILE A 122 1.23 -14.06 -22.51
N GLY A 123 0.84 -15.32 -22.35
CA GLY A 123 1.44 -16.44 -23.09
C GLY A 123 2.94 -16.55 -22.78
N ASP A 124 3.78 -16.53 -23.82
CA ASP A 124 5.23 -16.64 -23.67
C ASP A 124 5.95 -15.30 -23.45
N GLY A 125 5.23 -14.17 -23.51
CA GLY A 125 5.83 -12.82 -23.44
C GLY A 125 5.58 -12.13 -22.10
N TYR A 126 6.57 -11.38 -21.63
CA TYR A 126 6.46 -10.48 -20.48
C TYR A 126 6.32 -9.04 -20.96
N TYR A 127 5.24 -8.38 -20.55
CA TYR A 127 4.84 -7.08 -21.07
C TYR A 127 4.87 -6.01 -19.98
N PRO A 128 5.43 -4.83 -20.27
CA PRO A 128 5.61 -3.78 -19.28
C PRO A 128 4.26 -3.13 -18.90
N SER A 129 4.18 -2.64 -17.67
CA SER A 129 3.14 -1.70 -17.28
C SER A 129 3.30 -0.36 -18.01
N LEU A 130 2.24 0.44 -18.05
CA LEU A 130 2.26 1.76 -18.68
C LEU A 130 3.36 2.64 -18.10
N SER A 131 3.59 2.58 -16.79
CA SER A 131 4.66 3.30 -16.09
C SER A 131 6.03 2.89 -16.61
N LEU A 132 6.29 1.57 -16.68
CA LEU A 132 7.58 1.03 -17.09
C LEU A 132 7.85 1.30 -18.57
N ALA A 133 6.84 1.11 -19.44
CA ALA A 133 6.93 1.40 -20.88
C ALA A 133 7.18 2.89 -21.14
N THR A 134 6.51 3.78 -20.41
CA THR A 134 6.70 5.24 -20.53
C THR A 134 8.12 5.64 -20.13
N ALA A 135 8.60 5.14 -19.00
CA ALA A 135 9.98 5.40 -18.57
C ALA A 135 11.00 4.82 -19.57
N ALA A 136 10.75 3.63 -20.11
CA ALA A 136 11.61 2.99 -21.10
C ALA A 136 11.72 3.80 -22.40
N VAL A 137 10.60 4.31 -22.94
CA VAL A 137 10.60 5.17 -24.13
C VAL A 137 11.31 6.50 -23.85
N TYR A 138 11.03 7.14 -22.72
CA TYR A 138 11.67 8.41 -22.34
C TYR A 138 13.19 8.26 -22.20
N LEU A 139 13.65 7.19 -21.55
CA LEU A 139 15.06 6.88 -21.33
C LEU A 139 15.74 6.19 -22.52
N LYS A 140 15.01 5.94 -23.61
CA LYS A 140 15.47 5.21 -24.80
C LYS A 140 16.07 3.84 -24.45
N ALA A 141 15.42 3.12 -23.54
CA ALA A 141 15.84 1.80 -23.11
C ALA A 141 15.96 0.83 -24.29
N ARG A 142 17.03 0.04 -24.30
CA ARG A 142 17.31 -0.99 -25.30
C ARG A 142 16.71 -2.34 -24.92
N ALA A 143 16.64 -2.63 -23.63
CA ALA A 143 16.09 -3.86 -23.10
C ALA A 143 15.64 -3.65 -21.64
N ILE A 144 14.67 -4.46 -21.23
CA ILE A 144 14.30 -4.66 -19.82
C ILE A 144 14.39 -6.15 -19.59
N PHE A 145 15.17 -6.58 -18.60
CA PHE A 145 15.40 -8.00 -18.36
C PHE A 145 15.51 -8.29 -16.86
N PRO A 146 15.03 -9.44 -16.37
CA PRO A 146 15.26 -9.85 -14.99
C PRO A 146 16.76 -10.03 -14.73
N HIS A 147 17.23 -9.60 -13.57
CA HIS A 147 18.61 -9.80 -13.16
C HIS A 147 18.65 -10.71 -11.95
N PHE A 148 19.27 -11.87 -12.13
CA PHE A 148 19.46 -12.85 -11.08
C PHE A 148 20.88 -12.71 -10.54
N GLU A 149 21.02 -12.38 -9.25
CA GLU A 149 22.34 -12.28 -8.61
C GLU A 149 22.94 -13.66 -8.35
N GLU A 150 22.10 -14.65 -8.05
CA GLU A 150 22.53 -15.98 -7.64
C GLU A 150 22.12 -17.10 -8.62
N THR A 151 22.84 -18.21 -8.52
CA THR A 151 22.48 -19.48 -9.16
C THR A 151 21.36 -20.15 -8.40
N ALA A 152 20.42 -20.80 -9.10
CA ALA A 152 19.27 -21.47 -8.47
C ALA A 152 19.68 -22.46 -7.37
N ASP A 153 20.87 -23.05 -7.48
CA ASP A 153 21.41 -24.03 -6.53
C ASP A 153 21.85 -23.41 -5.17
N THR A 154 21.99 -22.09 -5.08
CA THR A 154 22.40 -21.38 -3.85
C THR A 154 21.25 -20.67 -3.15
N LEU A 155 20.09 -20.58 -3.80
CA LEU A 155 18.90 -19.92 -3.27
C LEU A 155 18.25 -20.75 -2.15
N SER A 156 17.83 -20.06 -1.09
CA SER A 156 16.95 -20.62 -0.06
C SER A 156 15.55 -20.95 -0.61
N GLU A 157 14.79 -21.78 0.10
CA GLU A 157 13.40 -22.10 -0.28
C GLU A 157 12.52 -20.84 -0.42
N ALA A 158 12.72 -19.83 0.44
CA ALA A 158 11.99 -18.57 0.37
C ALA A 158 12.38 -17.71 -0.85
N GLU A 159 13.65 -17.73 -1.26
CA GLU A 159 14.10 -17.04 -2.46
C GLU A 159 13.62 -17.77 -3.73
N LEU A 160 13.56 -19.10 -3.70
CA LEU A 160 12.96 -19.91 -4.76
C LEU A 160 11.46 -19.64 -4.90
N GLU A 161 10.73 -19.45 -3.80
CA GLU A 161 9.31 -19.04 -3.83
C GLU A 161 9.11 -17.67 -4.50
N ASN A 162 10.10 -16.77 -4.43
CA ASN A 162 10.11 -15.49 -5.14
C ASN A 162 10.66 -15.57 -6.57
N GLY A 163 11.02 -16.76 -7.06
CA GLY A 163 11.67 -16.96 -8.37
C GLY A 163 13.13 -16.49 -8.42
N GLY A 164 13.75 -16.22 -7.27
CA GLY A 164 15.14 -15.78 -7.14
C GLY A 164 15.43 -14.41 -7.76
N LEU A 165 14.41 -13.55 -7.86
CA LEU A 165 14.47 -12.29 -8.59
C LEU A 165 14.13 -11.09 -7.69
N ASP A 166 15.16 -10.32 -7.34
CA ASP A 166 14.99 -9.14 -6.48
C ASP A 166 14.87 -7.84 -7.29
N LYS A 167 15.29 -7.87 -8.55
CA LYS A 167 15.30 -6.69 -9.43
C LYS A 167 15.20 -7.03 -10.90
N ILE A 168 14.50 -6.17 -11.64
CA ILE A 168 14.64 -6.07 -13.09
C ILE A 168 15.64 -4.97 -13.43
N VAL A 169 16.30 -5.08 -14.57
CA VAL A 169 17.25 -4.07 -15.03
C VAL A 169 16.76 -3.49 -16.34
N MET A 170 16.62 -2.16 -16.37
CA MET A 170 16.39 -1.39 -17.58
C MET A 170 17.73 -0.93 -18.15
N PHE A 171 18.08 -1.44 -19.33
CA PHE A 171 19.33 -1.11 -20.01
C PHE A 171 19.12 0.10 -20.91
N THR A 172 19.66 1.25 -20.53
CA THR A 172 19.62 2.49 -21.31
C THR A 172 20.98 2.74 -21.99
N PRO A 173 21.08 3.63 -22.99
CA PRO A 173 22.36 3.98 -23.61
C PRO A 173 23.38 4.57 -22.63
N GLN A 174 22.93 5.20 -21.54
CA GLN A 174 23.78 5.86 -20.56
C GLN A 174 24.12 4.98 -19.35
N ARG A 175 23.17 4.15 -18.88
CA ARG A 175 23.34 3.32 -17.68
C ARG A 175 22.37 2.13 -17.63
N ALA A 176 22.71 1.14 -16.81
CA ALA A 176 21.76 0.12 -16.35
C ALA A 176 21.04 0.65 -15.09
N ILE A 177 19.70 0.64 -15.10
CA ILE A 177 18.88 1.09 -13.97
C ILE A 177 18.27 -0.15 -13.31
N PRO A 178 18.74 -0.53 -12.11
CA PRO A 178 18.10 -1.59 -11.33
C PRO A 178 16.79 -1.07 -10.76
N ILE A 179 15.73 -1.87 -10.88
CA ILE A 179 14.41 -1.58 -10.35
C ILE A 179 14.02 -2.75 -9.44
N PRO A 180 13.89 -2.52 -8.12
CA PRO A 180 13.54 -3.58 -7.19
C PRO A 180 12.11 -4.05 -7.44
N VAL A 181 11.96 -5.36 -7.49
CA VAL A 181 10.68 -6.05 -7.63
C VAL A 181 10.59 -7.15 -6.57
N GLY A 182 9.38 -7.40 -6.07
CA GLY A 182 9.09 -8.58 -5.27
C GLY A 182 8.41 -9.65 -6.12
N TYR A 183 7.79 -10.61 -5.41
CA TYR A 183 6.97 -11.67 -5.99
C TYR A 183 5.99 -11.14 -7.05
N GLY A 184 5.92 -11.80 -8.21
CA GLY A 184 4.99 -11.40 -9.27
C GLY A 184 5.40 -10.13 -10.04
N LEU A 185 6.67 -9.71 -9.93
CA LEU A 185 7.21 -8.49 -10.56
C LEU A 185 6.51 -7.21 -10.07
N VAL A 186 6.06 -7.21 -8.81
CA VAL A 186 5.40 -6.06 -8.17
C VAL A 186 6.41 -5.12 -7.53
N THR A 187 6.10 -3.84 -7.51
CA THR A 187 6.88 -2.84 -6.76
C THR A 187 5.95 -1.97 -5.92
N THR A 188 6.43 -1.48 -4.78
CA THR A 188 5.64 -0.61 -3.90
C THR A 188 5.58 0.80 -4.49
N VAL A 189 4.38 1.39 -4.51
CA VAL A 189 4.19 2.74 -5.01
C VAL A 189 4.66 3.74 -3.96
N GLN A 190 5.60 4.60 -4.33
CA GLN A 190 6.03 5.73 -3.50
C GLN A 190 5.10 6.93 -3.72
N PHE A 191 4.05 7.05 -2.92
CA PHE A 191 3.16 8.20 -2.96
C PHE A 191 3.87 9.46 -2.44
N ARG A 192 3.97 10.50 -3.29
CA ARG A 192 4.67 11.75 -2.98
C ARG A 192 3.76 12.88 -2.48
N GLY A 193 2.45 12.66 -2.46
CA GLY A 193 1.44 13.61 -2.00
C GLY A 193 0.08 12.93 -1.85
N THR A 194 -0.94 13.70 -1.49
CA THR A 194 -2.32 13.19 -1.31
C THR A 194 -3.08 13.01 -2.62
N GLY A 195 -2.46 13.37 -3.75
CA GLY A 195 -3.06 13.24 -5.08
C GLY A 195 -4.04 14.36 -5.42
N GLY A 196 -4.28 14.51 -6.72
CA GLY A 196 -5.11 15.57 -7.30
C GLY A 196 -4.35 16.88 -7.51
N PRO A 197 -5.02 17.88 -8.11
CA PRO A 197 -4.44 19.20 -8.40
C PRO A 197 -3.85 19.91 -7.17
N ASP A 198 -4.45 19.70 -6.00
CA ASP A 198 -4.04 20.31 -4.73
C ASP A 198 -3.08 19.42 -3.90
N GLY A 199 -2.79 18.21 -4.37
CA GLY A 199 -1.97 17.22 -3.65
C GLY A 199 -0.46 17.48 -3.69
N GLY A 200 -0.01 18.46 -4.47
CA GLY A 200 1.36 19.02 -4.44
C GLY A 200 2.48 18.20 -5.07
N ALA A 201 2.23 16.99 -5.58
CA ALA A 201 3.28 16.11 -6.10
C ALA A 201 3.62 16.31 -7.58
N PHE A 202 2.61 16.62 -8.41
CA PHE A 202 2.74 16.72 -9.87
C PHE A 202 1.98 17.94 -10.40
N ARG A 203 2.46 18.50 -11.51
CA ARG A 203 1.82 19.65 -12.15
C ARG A 203 0.66 19.19 -13.03
N TYR A 204 -0.49 19.82 -12.84
CA TYR A 204 -1.69 19.62 -13.64
C TYR A 204 -1.83 20.71 -14.70
N VAL A 205 -2.16 20.30 -15.92
CA VAL A 205 -2.50 21.20 -17.03
C VAL A 205 -3.84 20.73 -17.60
N PRO A 206 -4.89 21.56 -17.57
CA PRO A 206 -6.18 21.21 -18.16
C PRO A 206 -6.02 20.89 -19.66
N ALA A 207 -6.60 19.78 -20.11
CA ALA A 207 -6.53 19.40 -21.52
C ALA A 207 -7.15 20.48 -22.44
N VAL A 208 -8.18 21.19 -21.97
CA VAL A 208 -8.79 22.31 -22.69
C VAL A 208 -7.80 23.45 -22.95
N ASP A 209 -6.91 23.74 -22.00
CA ASP A 209 -5.90 24.80 -22.16
C ASP A 209 -4.85 24.39 -23.20
N VAL A 210 -4.51 23.10 -23.26
CA VAL A 210 -3.61 22.56 -24.30
C VAL A 210 -4.29 22.61 -25.67
N LEU A 211 -5.55 22.20 -25.77
CA LEU A 211 -6.30 22.15 -27.03
C LEU A 211 -6.61 23.54 -27.60
N THR A 212 -6.78 24.55 -26.74
CA THR A 212 -7.03 25.94 -27.13
C THR A 212 -5.74 26.76 -27.30
N GLY A 213 -4.59 26.21 -26.94
CA GLY A 213 -3.30 26.90 -26.99
C GLY A 213 -3.07 27.92 -25.87
N ALA A 214 -3.87 27.87 -24.80
CA ALA A 214 -3.71 28.72 -23.61
C ALA A 214 -2.62 28.22 -22.65
N ALA A 215 -2.27 26.93 -22.69
CA ALA A 215 -1.22 26.36 -21.85
C ALA A 215 0.16 26.87 -22.26
N ASP A 216 0.99 27.26 -21.28
CA ASP A 216 2.37 27.68 -21.52
C ASP A 216 3.22 26.51 -22.10
N PRO A 217 3.74 26.63 -23.34
CA PRO A 217 4.54 25.58 -23.97
C PRO A 217 5.80 25.21 -23.18
N ALA A 218 6.34 26.11 -22.37
CA ALA A 218 7.53 25.85 -21.55
C ALA A 218 7.28 24.73 -20.51
N VAL A 219 6.03 24.55 -20.09
CA VAL A 219 5.63 23.53 -19.12
C VAL A 219 5.66 22.12 -19.71
N LEU A 220 5.37 22.00 -21.01
CA LEU A 220 5.28 20.72 -21.72
C LEU A 220 6.61 20.30 -22.33
N LYS A 221 7.48 21.26 -22.63
CA LYS A 221 8.75 21.01 -23.32
C LYS A 221 9.68 20.14 -22.47
N GLY A 222 9.98 18.94 -22.97
CA GLY A 222 10.87 17.97 -22.32
C GLY A 222 10.25 17.24 -21.12
N ALA A 223 8.97 17.46 -20.84
CA ALA A 223 8.25 16.78 -19.79
C ALA A 223 7.71 15.42 -20.27
N ILE A 224 7.59 14.46 -19.35
CA ILE A 224 6.74 13.29 -19.54
C ILE A 224 5.30 13.73 -19.25
N VAL A 225 4.44 13.71 -20.27
CA VAL A 225 3.05 14.11 -20.15
C VAL A 225 2.19 12.85 -20.04
N LEU A 226 1.48 12.73 -18.92
CA LEU A 226 0.48 11.68 -18.72
C LEU A 226 -0.91 12.28 -18.93
N VAL A 227 -1.70 11.66 -19.81
CA VAL A 227 -3.07 12.07 -20.07
C VAL A 227 -3.98 11.17 -19.23
N GLY A 228 -4.64 11.76 -18.24
CA GLY A 228 -5.53 11.06 -17.32
C GLY A 228 -6.74 11.90 -16.96
N THR A 229 -7.72 11.28 -16.32
CA THR A 229 -8.98 11.92 -15.94
C THR A 229 -9.04 12.10 -14.44
N THR A 230 -9.30 13.32 -13.99
CA THR A 230 -9.49 13.64 -12.56
C THR A 230 -10.97 13.77 -12.18
N ALA A 231 -11.89 13.60 -13.13
CA ALA A 231 -13.33 13.71 -12.87
C ALA A 231 -13.85 12.45 -12.15
N PRO A 232 -14.56 12.59 -11.01
CA PRO A 232 -15.07 11.44 -10.25
C PRO A 232 -15.96 10.48 -11.05
N GLY A 233 -16.67 10.99 -12.05
CA GLY A 233 -17.54 10.19 -12.91
C GLY A 233 -16.83 9.27 -13.92
N LEU A 234 -15.53 9.44 -14.14
CA LEU A 234 -14.76 8.67 -15.13
C LEU A 234 -14.12 7.39 -14.57
N LYS A 235 -14.40 7.05 -13.30
CA LYS A 235 -14.01 5.80 -12.61
C LYS A 235 -12.51 5.51 -12.53
N ASP A 236 -11.65 6.51 -12.80
CA ASP A 236 -10.20 6.39 -12.57
C ASP A 236 -9.76 6.90 -11.19
N ILE A 237 -10.68 6.90 -10.22
CA ILE A 237 -10.37 7.20 -8.82
C ILE A 237 -10.09 5.88 -8.09
N ARG A 238 -9.00 5.86 -7.31
CA ARG A 238 -8.50 4.70 -6.58
C ARG A 238 -8.31 5.00 -5.11
N VAL A 239 -8.55 4.00 -4.27
CA VAL A 239 -8.24 4.06 -2.84
C VAL A 239 -6.76 3.78 -2.65
N THR A 240 -6.06 4.65 -1.92
CA THR A 240 -4.64 4.53 -1.59
C THR A 240 -4.42 4.79 -0.10
N PRO A 241 -3.26 4.42 0.48
CA PRO A 241 -2.97 4.70 1.89
C PRO A 241 -2.95 6.20 2.24
N VAL A 242 -2.74 7.08 1.26
CA VAL A 242 -2.63 8.53 1.46
C VAL A 242 -3.92 9.29 1.19
N ASN A 243 -4.83 8.72 0.40
CA ASN A 243 -6.11 9.32 0.05
C ASN A 243 -7.07 8.25 -0.51
N ALA A 244 -8.34 8.29 -0.08
CA ALA A 244 -9.39 7.42 -0.60
C ALA A 244 -9.83 7.79 -2.04
N GLU A 245 -9.61 9.04 -2.45
CA GLU A 245 -9.95 9.55 -3.77
C GLU A 245 -8.70 9.95 -4.57
N TYR A 246 -7.82 8.99 -4.85
CA TYR A 246 -6.56 9.24 -5.55
C TYR A 246 -6.69 9.04 -7.07
N PRO A 247 -6.24 9.98 -7.92
CA PRO A 247 -6.26 9.80 -9.38
C PRO A 247 -5.35 8.65 -9.83
N GLY A 248 -5.87 7.70 -10.60
CA GLY A 248 -5.14 6.51 -11.08
C GLY A 248 -3.90 6.87 -11.91
N VAL A 249 -4.00 7.91 -12.75
CA VAL A 249 -2.86 8.44 -13.51
C VAL A 249 -1.65 8.84 -12.63
N GLU A 250 -1.87 9.29 -11.40
CA GLU A 250 -0.77 9.65 -10.51
C GLU A 250 -0.05 8.43 -9.92
N VAL A 251 -0.69 7.25 -9.87
CA VAL A 251 0.01 6.01 -9.53
C VAL A 251 1.11 5.76 -10.56
N HIS A 252 0.81 5.95 -11.85
CA HIS A 252 1.79 5.88 -12.92
C HIS A 252 2.87 6.96 -12.79
N ALA A 253 2.48 8.20 -12.46
CA ALA A 253 3.43 9.30 -12.26
C ALA A 253 4.44 9.02 -11.13
N ASN A 254 3.97 8.48 -9.99
CA ASN A 254 4.84 8.11 -8.88
C ASN A 254 5.82 6.99 -9.23
N LEU A 255 5.37 5.97 -9.97
CA LEU A 255 6.22 4.88 -10.43
C LEU A 255 7.27 5.36 -11.43
N ILE A 256 6.88 6.17 -12.42
CA ILE A 256 7.81 6.77 -13.38
C ILE A 256 8.84 7.63 -12.64
N LYS A 257 8.41 8.48 -11.69
CA LYS A 257 9.33 9.30 -10.90
C LYS A 257 10.32 8.47 -10.10
N SER A 258 9.89 7.36 -9.52
CA SER A 258 10.77 6.42 -8.81
C SER A 258 11.80 5.77 -9.74
N ILE A 259 11.42 5.39 -10.96
CA ILE A 259 12.35 4.89 -11.99
C ILE A 259 13.38 5.95 -12.39
N LEU A 260 12.94 7.20 -12.61
CA LEU A 260 13.83 8.30 -12.99
C LEU A 260 14.83 8.64 -11.87
N ASP A 261 14.36 8.67 -10.62
CA ASP A 261 15.18 8.98 -9.44
C ASP A 261 16.09 7.80 -9.03
N GLY A 262 15.77 6.58 -9.47
CA GLY A 262 16.39 5.36 -8.96
C GLY A 262 16.09 5.13 -7.47
N ARG A 263 14.96 5.65 -6.98
CA ARG A 263 14.54 5.57 -5.58
C ARG A 263 13.18 4.89 -5.49
N PHE A 264 13.14 3.77 -4.79
CA PHE A 264 11.96 2.93 -4.65
C PHE A 264 11.76 2.59 -3.19
N LYS A 265 10.50 2.57 -2.76
CA LYS A 265 10.15 1.93 -1.50
C LYS A 265 10.14 0.43 -1.74
N SER A 266 10.88 -0.34 -0.96
CA SER A 266 10.87 -1.81 -1.05
C SER A 266 10.87 -2.44 0.33
N ARG A 267 10.37 -3.68 0.40
CA ARG A 267 10.53 -4.54 1.57
C ARG A 267 11.64 -5.53 1.23
N PRO A 268 12.86 -5.36 1.75
CA PRO A 268 13.96 -6.27 1.49
C PRO A 268 13.74 -7.61 2.21
N ASP A 269 14.45 -8.67 1.79
CA ASP A 269 14.25 -10.02 2.36
C ASP A 269 14.61 -10.11 3.84
N PHE A 270 15.62 -9.34 4.28
CA PHE A 270 15.99 -9.24 5.69
C PHE A 270 14.96 -8.48 6.54
N ALA A 271 13.94 -7.85 5.96
CA ALA A 271 12.91 -7.13 6.71
C ALA A 271 12.21 -8.04 7.72
N LEU A 272 11.93 -9.29 7.35
CA LEU A 272 11.32 -10.26 8.25
C LEU A 272 12.19 -10.54 9.47
N ALA A 273 13.50 -10.68 9.28
CA ALA A 273 14.44 -10.90 10.38
C ALA A 273 14.48 -9.68 11.31
N VAL A 274 14.54 -8.47 10.75
CA VAL A 274 14.50 -7.21 11.53
C VAL A 274 13.20 -7.12 12.34
N GLU A 275 12.05 -7.38 11.71
CA GLU A 275 10.73 -7.38 12.36
C GLU A 275 10.67 -8.42 13.50
N PHE A 276 11.19 -9.63 13.27
CA PHE A 276 11.27 -10.68 14.29
C PHE A 276 12.12 -10.26 15.49
N PHE A 277 13.33 -9.75 15.26
CA PHE A 277 14.21 -9.33 16.35
C PHE A 277 13.68 -8.10 17.10
N GLN A 278 12.94 -7.22 16.43
CA GLN A 278 12.22 -6.13 17.09
C GLN A 278 11.14 -6.66 18.04
N VAL A 279 10.29 -7.57 17.55
CA VAL A 279 9.23 -8.21 18.35
C VAL A 279 9.83 -8.94 19.54
N LEU A 280 10.89 -9.73 19.32
CA LEU A 280 11.56 -10.48 20.38
C LEU A 280 12.21 -9.55 21.41
N GLY A 281 13.02 -8.59 20.95
CA GLY A 281 13.77 -7.68 21.82
C GLY A 281 12.88 -6.76 22.63
N VAL A 282 11.93 -6.09 21.98
CA VAL A 282 10.97 -5.19 22.64
C VAL A 282 10.01 -5.99 23.52
N GLY A 283 9.55 -7.16 23.07
CA GLY A 283 8.68 -8.04 23.84
C GLY A 283 9.30 -8.51 25.15
N LEU A 284 10.55 -8.99 25.10
CA LEU A 284 11.29 -9.38 26.31
C LEU A 284 11.53 -8.18 27.22
N ALA A 285 12.02 -7.06 26.68
CA ALA A 285 12.30 -5.86 27.45
C ALA A 285 11.05 -5.35 28.19
N LEU A 286 9.90 -5.27 27.50
CA LEU A 286 8.64 -4.84 28.10
C LEU A 286 8.11 -5.86 29.10
N THR A 287 8.19 -7.16 28.83
CA THR A 287 7.71 -8.19 29.77
C THR A 287 8.41 -8.08 31.13
N PHE A 288 9.73 -7.94 31.14
CA PHE A 288 10.48 -7.79 32.40
C PHE A 288 10.29 -6.41 33.04
N ALA A 289 10.31 -5.33 32.25
CA ALA A 289 10.16 -3.99 32.79
C ALA A 289 8.76 -3.76 33.39
N LEU A 290 7.70 -4.14 32.67
CA LEU A 290 6.32 -3.94 33.11
C LEU A 290 5.97 -4.78 34.34
N ALA A 291 6.64 -5.91 34.58
CA ALA A 291 6.42 -6.74 35.77
C ALA A 291 6.83 -6.07 37.09
N VAL A 292 7.76 -5.10 37.04
CA VAL A 292 8.34 -4.47 38.25
C VAL A 292 7.89 -3.01 38.41
N LEU A 293 7.40 -2.38 37.35
CA LEU A 293 7.04 -0.98 37.34
C LEU A 293 5.64 -0.73 37.95
N SER A 294 5.50 0.40 38.64
CA SER A 294 4.21 0.93 39.08
C SER A 294 3.31 1.29 37.89
N PRO A 295 1.97 1.24 38.02
CA PRO A 295 1.04 1.46 36.90
C PRO A 295 1.31 2.70 36.04
N LEU A 296 1.58 3.85 36.66
CA LEU A 296 1.86 5.10 35.92
C LEU A 296 3.14 5.00 35.07
N LYS A 297 4.19 4.38 35.61
CA LYS A 297 5.46 4.15 34.88
C LYS A 297 5.28 3.14 33.75
N SER A 298 4.44 2.13 33.94
CA SER A 298 4.08 1.16 32.91
C SER A 298 3.36 1.82 31.72
N ILE A 299 2.43 2.75 31.99
CA ILE A 299 1.75 3.54 30.94
C ILE A 299 2.77 4.37 30.14
N VAL A 300 3.63 5.11 30.85
CA VAL A 300 4.64 5.96 30.19
C VAL A 300 5.61 5.11 29.35
N LEU A 301 6.06 3.97 29.88
CA LEU A 301 6.96 3.07 29.16
C LEU A 301 6.30 2.47 27.91
N ALA A 302 5.05 1.99 28.02
CA ALA A 302 4.32 1.45 26.87
C ALA A 302 4.08 2.53 25.79
N GLY A 303 3.71 3.74 26.20
CA GLY A 303 3.58 4.88 25.29
C GLY A 303 4.89 5.23 24.61
N ALA A 304 5.99 5.31 25.36
CA ALA A 304 7.32 5.55 24.82
C ALA A 304 7.77 4.46 23.84
N ALA A 305 7.46 3.18 24.14
CA ALA A 305 7.76 2.06 23.26
C ALA A 305 6.95 2.13 21.95
N LEU A 306 5.66 2.47 22.01
CA LEU A 306 4.82 2.68 20.81
C LEU A 306 5.36 3.83 19.96
N THR A 307 5.65 4.98 20.57
CA THR A 307 6.20 6.13 19.86
C THR A 307 7.57 5.80 19.27
N GLY A 308 8.44 5.11 20.02
CA GLY A 308 9.75 4.68 19.54
C GLY A 308 9.65 3.73 18.34
N ALA A 309 8.75 2.75 18.40
CA ALA A 309 8.48 1.83 17.30
C ALA A 309 7.97 2.57 16.04
N ALA A 310 7.03 3.51 16.21
CA ALA A 310 6.50 4.32 15.12
C ALA A 310 7.58 5.23 14.48
N LEU A 311 8.39 5.89 15.31
CA LEU A 311 9.48 6.75 14.84
C LEU A 311 10.56 5.94 14.12
N PHE A 312 10.90 4.75 14.63
CA PHE A 312 11.85 3.86 13.96
C PHE A 312 11.33 3.40 12.59
N ASN A 313 10.07 2.97 12.52
CA ASN A 313 9.45 2.57 11.26
C ASN A 313 9.40 3.74 10.26
N TYR A 314 9.02 4.93 10.73
CA TYR A 314 9.05 6.15 9.91
C TYR A 314 10.45 6.51 9.44
N TRP A 315 11.49 6.36 10.29
CA TRP A 315 12.86 6.63 9.90
C TRP A 315 13.37 5.67 8.82
N MET A 316 13.09 4.36 8.96
CA MET A 316 13.38 3.35 7.93
C MET A 316 12.65 3.67 6.62
N TYR A 317 11.37 4.05 6.72
CA TYR A 317 10.58 4.44 5.57
C TYR A 317 11.14 5.69 4.89
N ALA A 318 11.35 6.79 5.62
CA ALA A 318 11.70 8.09 5.05
C ALA A 318 13.15 8.19 4.58
N SER A 319 14.09 7.61 5.34
CA SER A 319 15.53 7.79 5.11
C SER A 319 16.16 6.61 4.38
N GLN A 320 15.71 5.38 4.64
CA GLN A 320 16.29 4.16 4.05
C GLN A 320 15.46 3.62 2.88
N ASP A 321 14.30 4.23 2.58
CA ASP A 321 13.36 3.74 1.58
C ASP A 321 12.86 2.29 1.85
N ILE A 322 12.95 1.82 3.11
CA ILE A 322 12.58 0.46 3.53
C ILE A 322 11.19 0.46 4.17
N VAL A 323 10.33 -0.45 3.72
CA VAL A 323 9.00 -0.67 4.29
C VAL A 323 9.04 -1.86 5.24
N LEU A 324 8.84 -1.62 6.54
CA LEU A 324 8.72 -2.66 7.57
C LEU A 324 7.27 -2.81 8.04
N ASN A 325 6.86 -4.04 8.34
CA ASN A 325 5.55 -4.32 8.93
C ASN A 325 5.56 -4.03 10.44
N GLY A 326 5.07 -2.86 10.83
CA GLY A 326 4.96 -2.45 12.24
C GLY A 326 3.77 -3.03 13.00
N ALA A 327 2.87 -3.78 12.34
CA ALA A 327 1.61 -4.23 12.95
C ALA A 327 1.84 -5.22 14.10
N ALA A 328 2.69 -6.23 13.88
CA ALA A 328 2.98 -7.25 14.88
C ALA A 328 3.60 -6.65 16.16
N LEU A 329 4.56 -5.75 16.00
CA LEU A 329 5.19 -5.05 17.12
C LEU A 329 4.19 -4.15 17.87
N THR A 330 3.35 -3.42 17.13
CA THR A 330 2.34 -2.55 17.74
C THR A 330 1.32 -3.36 18.55
N LEU A 331 0.81 -4.46 17.98
CA LEU A 331 -0.12 -5.36 18.66
C LEU A 331 0.51 -6.02 19.89
N LEU A 332 1.79 -6.40 19.81
CA LEU A 332 2.53 -6.95 20.95
C LEU A 332 2.59 -5.94 22.10
N ILE A 333 2.99 -4.68 21.82
CA ILE A 333 3.10 -3.65 22.86
C ILE A 333 1.74 -3.39 23.51
N LEU A 334 0.68 -3.30 22.70
CA LEU A 334 -0.69 -3.13 23.20
C LEU A 334 -1.15 -4.33 24.03
N ALA A 335 -0.90 -5.56 23.57
CA ALA A 335 -1.27 -6.78 24.28
C ALA A 335 -0.54 -6.89 25.63
N LEU A 336 0.77 -6.66 25.66
CA LEU A 336 1.55 -6.65 26.90
C LEU A 336 1.07 -5.57 27.86
N PHE A 337 0.74 -4.38 27.36
CA PHE A 337 0.17 -3.32 28.17
C PHE A 337 -1.18 -3.72 28.78
N VAL A 338 -2.10 -4.26 27.98
CA VAL A 338 -3.42 -4.74 28.46
C VAL A 338 -3.27 -5.84 29.49
N VAL A 339 -2.41 -6.84 29.23
CA VAL A 339 -2.13 -7.93 30.19
C VAL A 339 -1.52 -7.38 31.47
N ASN A 340 -0.58 -6.43 31.39
CA ASN A 340 0.03 -5.81 32.56
C ASN A 340 -1.00 -5.07 33.43
N VAL A 341 -1.86 -4.26 32.81
CA VAL A 341 -2.92 -3.53 33.52
C VAL A 341 -3.92 -4.49 34.16
N ALA A 342 -4.36 -5.52 33.43
CA ALA A 342 -5.27 -6.53 33.95
C ALA A 342 -4.65 -7.27 35.14
N TRP A 343 -3.40 -7.74 35.01
CA TRP A 343 -2.69 -8.44 36.07
C TRP A 343 -2.49 -7.58 37.31
N GLY A 344 -2.06 -6.32 37.11
CA GLY A 344 -1.91 -5.34 38.19
C GLY A 344 -3.21 -5.08 38.93
N TYR A 345 -4.32 -4.91 38.21
CA TYR A 345 -5.65 -4.72 38.80
C TYR A 345 -6.08 -5.94 39.64
N PHE A 346 -5.96 -7.15 39.10
CA PHE A 346 -6.32 -8.37 39.85
C PHE A 346 -5.47 -8.56 41.11
N PHE A 347 -4.19 -8.22 41.05
CA PHE A 347 -3.31 -8.28 42.23
C PHE A 347 -3.71 -7.26 43.30
N GLU A 348 -4.05 -6.03 42.89
CA GLU A 348 -4.43 -4.97 43.82
C GLU A 348 -5.77 -5.26 44.50
N VAL A 349 -6.75 -5.75 43.74
CA VAL A 349 -8.05 -6.18 44.30
C VAL A 349 -7.87 -7.33 45.31
N ARG A 350 -7.04 -8.33 44.99
CA ARG A 350 -6.74 -9.44 45.92
C ARG A 350 -6.05 -8.97 47.18
N LYS A 351 -5.11 -8.04 47.09
CA LYS A 351 -4.45 -7.43 48.25
C LYS A 351 -5.46 -6.68 49.12
N GLY A 352 -6.35 -5.90 48.51
CA GLY A 352 -7.42 -5.19 49.22
C GLY A 352 -8.34 -6.15 49.98
N GLN A 353 -8.83 -7.20 49.31
CA GLN A 353 -9.69 -8.20 49.96
C GLN A 353 -8.97 -8.98 51.07
N ALA A 354 -7.69 -9.33 50.87
CA ALA A 354 -6.90 -10.01 51.90
C ALA A 354 -6.68 -9.13 53.14
N LEU A 355 -6.55 -7.81 52.96
CA LEU A 355 -6.43 -6.87 54.07
C LEU A 355 -7.76 -6.79 54.84
N VAL A 356 -8.88 -6.61 54.14
CA VAL A 356 -10.23 -6.57 54.74
C VAL A 356 -10.54 -7.85 55.52
N SER A 357 -10.23 -9.02 54.96
CA SER A 357 -10.45 -10.32 55.63
C SER A 357 -9.66 -10.45 56.94
N ARG A 358 -8.46 -9.88 57.04
CA ARG A 358 -7.66 -9.92 58.27
C ARG A 358 -8.17 -8.96 59.33
N PHE A 359 -8.69 -7.80 58.94
CA PHE A 359 -9.34 -6.87 59.88
C PHE A 359 -10.70 -7.40 60.36
N GLY A 360 -11.40 -8.18 59.54
CA GLY A 360 -12.64 -8.87 59.90
C GLY A 360 -12.50 -9.89 61.05
N GLU A 361 -11.29 -10.34 61.37
CA GLU A 361 -11.03 -11.18 62.56
C GLU A 361 -11.02 -10.36 63.86
N TYR A 362 -10.79 -9.04 63.79
CA TYR A 362 -10.66 -8.16 64.96
C TYR A 362 -11.82 -7.18 65.11
N VAL A 363 -12.55 -6.90 64.03
CA VAL A 363 -13.64 -5.92 63.97
C VAL A 363 -14.77 -6.48 63.11
N ALA A 364 -16.03 -6.24 63.49
CA ALA A 364 -17.18 -6.71 62.73
C ALA A 364 -17.09 -6.30 61.24
N PRO A 365 -17.34 -7.22 60.28
CA PRO A 365 -17.15 -6.96 58.85
C PRO A 365 -17.91 -5.74 58.32
N GLU A 366 -19.07 -5.46 58.92
CA GLU A 366 -19.92 -4.31 58.60
C GLU A 366 -19.22 -2.97 58.87
N LEU A 367 -18.45 -2.89 59.97
CA LEU A 367 -17.72 -1.67 60.35
C LEU A 367 -16.49 -1.46 59.44
N VAL A 368 -15.82 -2.53 59.03
CA VAL A 368 -14.66 -2.46 58.11
C VAL A 368 -15.10 -1.99 56.72
N ALA A 369 -16.28 -2.42 56.25
CA ALA A 369 -16.85 -1.96 54.99
C ALA A 369 -17.22 -0.47 55.05
N GLU A 370 -17.83 -0.01 56.15
CA GLU A 370 -18.17 1.41 56.35
C GLU A 370 -16.91 2.30 56.43
N MET A 371 -15.84 1.82 57.08
CA MET A 371 -14.55 2.52 57.16
C MET A 371 -13.81 2.57 55.81
N ALA A 372 -13.98 1.57 54.95
CA ALA A 372 -13.38 1.55 53.62
C ALA A 372 -14.07 2.51 52.64
N ASP A 373 -15.39 2.69 52.79
CA ASP A 373 -16.19 3.59 51.96
C ASP A 373 -15.95 5.08 52.29
N ASP A 374 -15.63 5.42 53.54
CA ASP A 374 -15.34 6.81 53.95
C ASP A 374 -14.11 6.91 54.90
N PRO A 375 -12.88 6.76 54.38
CA PRO A 375 -11.66 6.72 55.18
C PRO A 375 -11.38 8.02 55.97
N GLY A 376 -11.95 9.15 55.54
CA GLY A 376 -11.73 10.46 56.16
C GLY A 376 -12.53 10.67 57.44
N LYS A 377 -13.57 9.87 57.68
CA LYS A 377 -14.44 9.97 58.87
C LYS A 377 -13.85 9.30 60.11
N TYR A 378 -12.95 8.35 59.91
CA TYR A 378 -12.37 7.53 60.98
C TYR A 378 -10.92 7.94 61.18
N ASN A 379 -10.72 8.91 62.06
CA ASN A 379 -9.40 9.34 62.49
C ASN A 379 -8.89 8.42 63.62
N MET A 380 -7.59 8.13 63.64
CA MET A 380 -6.91 7.38 64.71
C MET A 380 -6.58 8.24 65.93
N ASP A 381 -6.98 9.51 65.91
CA ASP A 381 -6.86 10.40 67.06
C ASP A 381 -7.72 9.90 68.22
N GLY A 382 -7.12 9.75 69.39
CA GLY A 382 -7.81 9.26 70.58
C GLY A 382 -8.87 10.25 71.03
N ASP A 383 -10.12 9.80 71.06
CA ASP A 383 -11.26 10.60 71.53
C ASP A 383 -11.65 10.20 72.95
N SER A 384 -12.00 11.18 73.79
CA SER A 384 -12.44 10.92 75.16
C SER A 384 -13.96 10.91 75.20
N CYS A 385 -14.53 9.72 75.32
CA CYS A 385 -15.98 9.52 75.35
C CYS A 385 -16.43 8.79 76.62
N GLU A 386 -17.61 9.14 77.11
CA GLU A 386 -18.23 8.47 78.26
C GLU A 386 -18.95 7.21 77.75
N LEU A 387 -18.47 6.04 78.18
CA LEU A 387 -18.93 4.74 77.69
C LEU A 387 -19.45 3.88 78.83
N SER A 388 -20.60 3.25 78.63
CA SER A 388 -21.12 2.21 79.52
C SER A 388 -20.54 0.86 79.14
N VAL A 389 -19.62 0.34 79.96
CA VAL A 389 -18.94 -0.95 79.70
C VAL A 389 -19.67 -2.08 80.42
N MET A 390 -19.97 -3.15 79.69
CA MET A 390 -20.57 -4.37 80.23
C MET A 390 -19.55 -5.51 80.17
N PHE A 391 -19.23 -6.08 81.32
CA PHE A 391 -18.44 -7.31 81.42
C PHE A 391 -19.36 -8.50 81.67
N VAL A 392 -19.23 -9.54 80.85
CA VAL A 392 -19.88 -10.83 81.05
C VAL A 392 -18.80 -11.88 80.97
N ASP A 393 -18.77 -12.77 81.97
CA ASP A 393 -17.85 -13.88 82.02
C ASP A 393 -18.61 -15.20 82.20
N VAL A 394 -18.03 -16.28 81.71
CA VAL A 394 -18.58 -17.62 81.82
C VAL A 394 -18.34 -18.13 83.24
N ARG A 395 -19.43 -18.42 83.95
CA ARG A 395 -19.36 -18.92 85.32
C ARG A 395 -18.66 -20.28 85.36
N GLY A 396 -17.50 -20.34 86.02
CA GLY A 396 -16.70 -21.56 86.15
C GLY A 396 -15.67 -21.79 85.04
N PHE A 397 -15.29 -20.75 84.29
CA PHE A 397 -14.30 -20.84 83.21
C PHE A 397 -12.99 -21.55 83.63
N THR A 398 -12.47 -21.26 84.82
CA THR A 398 -11.27 -21.92 85.38
C THR A 398 -11.45 -23.44 85.50
N THR A 399 -12.61 -23.92 85.93
CA THR A 399 -12.89 -25.36 86.05
C THR A 399 -13.04 -26.05 84.69
N ILE A 400 -13.37 -25.30 83.64
CA ILE A 400 -13.57 -25.81 82.28
C ILE A 400 -12.24 -25.81 81.48
N SER A 401 -11.34 -24.85 81.74
CA SER A 401 -10.07 -24.72 81.03
C SER A 401 -8.88 -25.44 81.67
N GLU A 402 -8.94 -25.75 82.97
CA GLU A 402 -7.88 -26.47 83.72
C GLU A 402 -8.18 -27.96 83.94
N GLY A 403 -8.96 -28.59 83.04
CA GLY A 403 -9.30 -30.03 83.11
C GLY A 403 -8.12 -30.95 83.38
#